data_AF-Q84EL9-F1
#
_entry.id   AF-Q84EL9-F1
#
_cell.length_a   1.000
_cell.length_b   1.000
_cell.length_c   1.000
_cell.angle_alpha   90.00
_cell.angle_beta   90.00
_cell.angle_gamma   90.00
#
_symmetry.space_group_name_H-M   'P 1'
#
loop_
_entity.id
_entity.type
_entity.pdbx_description
1 polymer ?
#
loop_
_entity_poly.entity_id
_entity_poly.type
_entity_poly.pdbx_seq_one_letter_code
_entity_poly.pdbx_strand_id
1 'polypeptide(L)'
;MVETAAHLNDHVFPRLPVRQWVLSVPKRLRYFMQRDGAVLSMVLRIFLRVIAQTLQTHSPGAAHMDKAGLHIGAIAFIHRFGSSLNEHVHFHVCVVDGVFEEVEGEGDADATPRISSPGVIFHAATGIDAATVAPVQTTLQKRILRAFVARGLLENCDAKDMLGYKHSGFSVDAGVCIEAHDRAALERLLRYCARPPFSMERLRKEGSKLVYRCAKQRSEPTSDKRGAKADELHLTPLELIDRIAALVPPPRTHRHRYFGVLAPNSPLRAAVTALAQPAASQPATVETAQPGAGVPGVAAPGNAATPTPEPEARPKRAAHYLWAVLIARIYEAFPLLCPMCGGQMRIIAFITHSAEIRHILNHIGVESAPPHITPARGPPLWEGCDAPVDDGAQGEPDWDLAAQPDEVDQRVNW
;
A
#
# COMPACT_ATOMS: atom_id res chain seq x y z
N MET A 1 5.97 -1.06 2.11
CA MET A 1 5.79 -0.28 0.86
C MET A 1 5.93 -1.20 -0.34
N VAL A 2 7.11 -1.81 -0.55
CA VAL A 2 7.37 -2.69 -1.71
C VAL A 2 6.43 -3.89 -1.75
N GLU A 3 6.27 -4.61 -0.65
CA GLU A 3 5.32 -5.73 -0.55
C GLU A 3 3.88 -5.30 -0.88
N THR A 4 3.40 -4.22 -0.28
CA THR A 4 2.07 -3.68 -0.58
C THR A 4 1.92 -3.34 -2.06
N ALA A 5 2.92 -2.69 -2.67
CA ALA A 5 2.87 -2.34 -4.07
C ALA A 5 2.88 -3.57 -4.98
N ALA A 6 3.70 -4.58 -4.65
CA ALA A 6 3.75 -5.85 -5.35
C ALA A 6 2.40 -6.56 -5.31
N HIS A 7 1.77 -6.62 -4.13
CA HIS A 7 0.44 -7.20 -3.99
C HIS A 7 -0.60 -6.51 -4.85
N LEU A 8 -0.65 -5.20 -4.73
CA LEU A 8 -1.67 -4.42 -5.38
C LEU A 8 -1.50 -4.46 -6.89
N ASN A 9 -0.26 -4.44 -7.38
CA ASN A 9 0.03 -4.66 -8.78
C ASN A 9 -0.43 -6.06 -9.17
N ASP A 10 0.27 -7.10 -8.73
CA ASP A 10 0.19 -8.45 -9.32
C ASP A 10 -1.15 -9.16 -9.11
N HIS A 11 -1.87 -8.84 -8.04
CA HIS A 11 -3.01 -9.65 -7.59
C HIS A 11 -4.31 -8.88 -7.38
N VAL A 12 -4.28 -7.54 -7.33
CA VAL A 12 -5.47 -6.75 -7.02
C VAL A 12 -5.91 -5.88 -8.18
N PHE A 13 -5.01 -5.06 -8.72
CA PHE A 13 -5.35 -4.20 -9.85
C PHE A 13 -5.41 -5.05 -11.13
N PRO A 14 -6.56 -5.04 -11.82
CA PRO A 14 -6.69 -5.71 -13.11
C PRO A 14 -5.71 -5.13 -14.13
N ARG A 15 -5.45 -5.84 -15.22
CA ARG A 15 -4.69 -5.33 -16.37
C ARG A 15 -5.54 -4.34 -17.18
N LEU A 16 -5.94 -3.26 -16.53
CA LEU A 16 -6.73 -2.14 -17.06
C LEU A 16 -6.04 -0.83 -16.66
N PRO A 17 -6.32 0.29 -17.35
CA PRO A 17 -5.71 1.57 -17.00
C PRO A 17 -6.04 1.99 -15.56
N VAL A 18 -5.08 2.59 -14.85
CA VAL A 18 -5.25 3.04 -13.47
C VAL A 18 -4.87 4.51 -13.36
N ARG A 19 -5.82 5.34 -12.90
CA ARG A 19 -5.64 6.76 -12.67
C ARG A 19 -5.42 7.08 -11.20
N GLN A 20 -4.44 7.92 -10.90
CA GLN A 20 -4.25 8.48 -9.58
C GLN A 20 -5.10 9.74 -9.41
N TRP A 21 -5.92 9.77 -8.37
CA TRP A 21 -6.65 10.94 -7.92
C TRP A 21 -6.07 11.43 -6.59
N VAL A 22 -5.59 12.66 -6.53
CA VAL A 22 -5.02 13.26 -5.32
C VAL A 22 -5.93 14.35 -4.80
N LEU A 23 -6.33 14.28 -3.52
CA LEU A 23 -7.08 15.34 -2.85
C LEU A 23 -6.28 15.91 -1.69
N SER A 24 -5.95 17.19 -1.80
CA SER A 24 -5.48 18.01 -0.68
C SER A 24 -6.58 18.96 -0.24
N VAL A 25 -6.80 19.07 1.07
CA VAL A 25 -7.77 19.99 1.68
C VAL A 25 -7.06 21.15 2.39
N PRO A 26 -7.74 22.25 2.73
CA PRO A 26 -7.12 23.39 3.41
C PRO A 26 -6.59 23.02 4.80
N LYS A 27 -5.51 23.67 5.27
CA LYS A 27 -4.88 23.39 6.57
C LYS A 27 -5.89 23.38 7.73
N ARG A 28 -6.85 24.32 7.73
CA ARG A 28 -7.93 24.42 8.73
C ARG A 28 -8.73 23.12 8.88
N LEU A 29 -8.97 22.39 7.78
CA LEU A 29 -9.72 21.12 7.81
C LEU A 29 -8.87 19.92 8.24
N ARG A 30 -7.56 19.98 7.97
CA ARG A 30 -6.64 18.86 8.22
C ARG A 30 -6.54 18.52 9.71
N TYR A 31 -6.60 19.52 10.59
CA TYR A 31 -6.53 19.30 12.04
C TYR A 31 -7.66 18.39 12.55
N PHE A 32 -8.88 18.60 12.05
CA PHE A 32 -10.02 17.73 12.38
C PHE A 32 -9.80 16.32 11.85
N MET A 33 -9.34 16.18 10.60
CA MET A 33 -9.10 14.88 9.97
C MET A 33 -7.93 14.12 10.61
N GLN A 34 -6.94 14.83 11.14
CA GLN A 34 -5.79 14.22 11.80
C GLN A 34 -6.24 13.54 13.11
N ARG A 35 -7.09 14.20 13.88
CA ARG A 35 -7.58 13.73 15.19
C ARG A 35 -8.78 12.78 15.10
N ASP A 36 -9.68 13.01 14.16
CA ASP A 36 -10.96 12.29 14.06
C ASP A 36 -11.02 11.41 12.79
N GLY A 37 -10.99 10.10 13.00
CA GLY A 37 -11.10 9.09 11.95
C GLY A 37 -12.46 9.06 11.23
N ALA A 38 -13.55 9.47 11.87
CA ALA A 38 -14.88 9.57 11.28
C ALA A 38 -15.01 10.80 10.36
N VAL A 39 -14.34 11.91 10.69
CA VAL A 39 -14.22 13.07 9.80
C VAL A 39 -13.37 12.72 8.58
N LEU A 40 -12.20 12.10 8.79
CA LEU A 40 -11.35 11.63 7.70
C LEU A 40 -12.11 10.69 6.76
N SER A 41 -12.84 9.71 7.31
CA SER A 41 -13.60 8.73 6.53
C SER A 41 -14.77 9.38 5.77
N MET A 42 -15.42 10.40 6.35
CA MET A 42 -16.44 11.17 5.64
C MET A 42 -15.87 11.89 4.43
N VAL A 43 -14.76 12.60 4.58
CA VAL A 43 -14.14 13.32 3.45
C VAL A 43 -13.73 12.34 2.35
N LEU A 44 -13.14 11.20 2.73
CA LEU A 44 -12.77 10.16 1.77
C LEU A 44 -13.99 9.58 1.04
N ARG A 45 -15.10 9.32 1.73
CA ARG A 45 -16.36 8.84 1.10
C ARG A 45 -16.95 9.88 0.14
N ILE A 46 -16.90 11.17 0.50
CA ILE A 46 -17.32 12.26 -0.40
C ILE A 46 -16.43 12.25 -1.65
N PHE A 47 -15.12 12.11 -1.48
CA PHE A 47 -14.16 12.09 -2.57
C PHE A 47 -14.44 10.93 -3.55
N LEU A 48 -14.54 9.71 -3.03
CA LEU A 48 -14.83 8.52 -3.82
C LEU A 48 -16.18 8.61 -4.55
N ARG A 49 -17.21 9.18 -3.92
CA ARG A 49 -18.51 9.38 -4.56
C ARG A 49 -18.44 10.36 -5.73
N VAL A 50 -17.67 11.44 -5.60
CA VAL A 50 -17.48 12.38 -6.72
C VAL A 50 -16.67 11.72 -7.84
N ILE A 51 -15.60 10.98 -7.51
CA ILE A 51 -14.83 10.20 -8.51
C ILE A 51 -15.76 9.24 -9.26
N ALA A 52 -16.59 8.47 -8.55
CA ALA A 52 -17.54 7.55 -9.16
C ALA A 52 -18.51 8.26 -10.10
N GLN A 53 -19.07 9.39 -9.69
CA GLN A 53 -19.96 10.21 -10.53
C GLN A 53 -19.24 10.69 -11.79
N THR A 54 -17.99 11.14 -11.67
CA THR A 54 -17.16 11.56 -12.80
C THR A 54 -16.89 10.40 -13.76
N LEU A 55 -16.43 9.26 -13.25
CA LEU A 55 -16.15 8.09 -14.10
C LEU A 55 -17.41 7.57 -14.79
N GLN A 56 -18.55 7.49 -14.10
CA GLN A 56 -19.83 7.13 -14.71
C GLN A 56 -20.23 8.09 -15.85
N THR A 57 -19.98 9.39 -15.68
CA THR A 57 -20.31 10.40 -16.71
C THR A 57 -19.38 10.32 -17.91
N HIS A 58 -18.12 9.94 -17.68
CA HIS A 58 -17.06 9.91 -18.70
C HIS A 58 -16.80 8.52 -19.29
N SER A 59 -17.66 7.54 -19.02
CA SER A 59 -17.58 6.19 -19.59
C SER A 59 -18.67 6.00 -20.64
N PRO A 60 -18.41 6.32 -21.93
CA PRO A 60 -19.44 6.30 -22.97
C PRO A 60 -20.07 4.92 -23.17
N GLY A 61 -19.30 3.84 -22.96
CA GLY A 61 -19.83 2.46 -23.02
C GLY A 61 -20.92 2.17 -21.99
N ALA A 62 -20.94 2.91 -20.88
CA ALA A 62 -21.93 2.76 -19.80
C ALA A 62 -23.07 3.79 -19.88
N ALA A 63 -23.16 4.61 -20.95
CA ALA A 63 -24.08 5.74 -21.01
C ALA A 63 -25.57 5.36 -20.88
N HIS A 64 -25.92 4.14 -21.30
CA HIS A 64 -27.29 3.62 -21.28
C HIS A 64 -27.57 2.69 -20.08
N MET A 65 -26.56 2.42 -19.25
CA MET A 65 -26.68 1.48 -18.14
C MET A 65 -27.24 2.18 -16.89
N ASP A 66 -27.89 1.40 -16.02
CA ASP A 66 -28.32 1.91 -14.72
C ASP A 66 -27.09 2.23 -13.84
N LYS A 67 -27.02 3.46 -13.33
CA LYS A 67 -25.93 3.91 -12.47
C LYS A 67 -25.82 3.13 -11.17
N ALA A 68 -26.89 2.47 -10.72
CA ALA A 68 -26.86 1.62 -9.53
C ALA A 68 -26.00 0.36 -9.72
N GLY A 69 -25.94 -0.18 -10.94
CA GLY A 69 -25.12 -1.35 -11.31
C GLY A 69 -23.69 -1.01 -11.74
N LEU A 70 -23.30 0.28 -11.72
CA LEU A 70 -21.97 0.74 -12.12
C LEU A 70 -21.08 1.02 -10.90
N HIS A 71 -20.00 0.26 -10.79
CA HIS A 71 -19.10 0.29 -9.64
C HIS A 71 -17.68 0.70 -10.04
N ILE A 72 -17.02 1.51 -9.21
CA ILE A 72 -15.59 1.81 -9.39
C ILE A 72 -14.72 0.74 -8.72
N GLY A 73 -13.48 0.58 -9.15
CA GLY A 73 -12.45 -0.16 -8.42
C GLY A 73 -11.38 0.78 -7.90
N ALA A 74 -11.30 0.99 -6.58
CA ALA A 74 -10.38 1.99 -6.02
C ALA A 74 -9.64 1.53 -4.76
N ILE A 75 -8.42 2.02 -4.60
CA ILE A 75 -7.61 1.87 -3.38
C ILE A 75 -7.13 3.25 -2.95
N ALA A 76 -7.55 3.68 -1.77
CA ALA A 76 -7.16 4.96 -1.18
C ALA A 76 -6.00 4.77 -0.20
N PHE A 77 -4.92 5.50 -0.42
CA PHE A 77 -3.79 5.67 0.49
C PHE A 77 -3.94 6.98 1.24
N ILE A 78 -3.91 6.90 2.57
CA ILE A 78 -4.10 8.03 3.47
C ILE A 78 -2.72 8.47 3.94
N HIS A 79 -2.23 9.57 3.38
CA HIS A 79 -1.02 10.21 3.86
C HIS A 79 -1.37 11.19 4.96
N ARG A 80 -0.71 11.06 6.12
CA ARG A 80 -0.80 12.01 7.25
C ARG A 80 0.40 12.95 7.34
N PHE A 81 1.31 12.85 6.37
CA PHE A 81 2.62 13.49 6.40
C PHE A 81 2.92 14.23 5.10
N GLY A 82 3.68 15.32 5.21
CA GLY A 82 4.26 16.05 4.08
C GLY A 82 5.71 15.66 3.84
N SER A 83 6.31 16.20 2.78
CA SER A 83 7.72 15.97 2.46
C SER A 83 8.72 16.53 3.48
N SER A 84 8.24 17.38 4.40
CA SER A 84 9.03 18.16 5.35
C SER A 84 8.76 17.76 6.80
N LEU A 85 8.47 16.46 7.04
CA LEU A 85 8.14 15.90 8.37
C LEU A 85 7.03 16.67 9.11
N ASN A 86 6.08 17.20 8.36
CA ASN A 86 4.96 17.97 8.90
C ASN A 86 3.65 17.19 8.75
N GLU A 87 2.71 17.44 9.64
CA GLU A 87 1.35 16.91 9.50
C GLU A 87 0.72 17.44 8.20
N HIS A 88 0.26 16.51 7.36
CA HIS A 88 -0.33 16.83 6.06
C HIS A 88 -1.29 15.72 5.65
N VAL A 89 -2.52 15.78 6.15
CA VAL A 89 -3.56 14.83 5.74
C VAL A 89 -3.99 15.10 4.30
N HIS A 90 -3.78 14.13 3.43
CA HIS A 90 -4.21 14.14 2.03
C HIS A 90 -4.41 12.70 1.53
N PHE A 91 -5.16 12.56 0.44
CA PHE A 91 -5.50 11.26 -0.13
C PHE A 91 -4.82 11.08 -1.48
N HIS A 92 -4.23 9.91 -1.69
CA HIS A 92 -3.94 9.39 -3.02
C HIS A 92 -4.87 8.21 -3.26
N VAL A 93 -5.72 8.28 -4.27
CA VAL A 93 -6.67 7.22 -4.61
C VAL A 93 -6.29 6.69 -5.98
N CYS A 94 -5.82 5.45 -6.04
CA CYS A 94 -5.60 4.75 -7.30
C CYS A 94 -6.91 4.09 -7.71
N VAL A 95 -7.44 4.45 -8.88
CA VAL A 95 -8.75 4.04 -9.37
C VAL A 95 -8.57 3.41 -10.74
N VAL A 96 -9.18 2.26 -11.00
CA VAL A 96 -9.27 1.73 -12.37
C VAL A 96 -10.02 2.76 -13.21
N ASP A 97 -9.46 3.20 -14.34
CA ASP A 97 -9.91 4.39 -15.08
C ASP A 97 -11.17 4.11 -15.91
N GLY A 98 -12.28 3.89 -15.20
CA GLY A 98 -13.56 3.48 -15.76
C GLY A 98 -14.49 2.93 -14.69
N VAL A 99 -15.57 2.30 -15.13
CA VAL A 99 -16.57 1.65 -14.25
C VAL A 99 -16.79 0.21 -14.66
N PHE A 100 -17.15 -0.63 -13.69
CA PHE A 100 -17.53 -2.01 -13.88
C PHE A 100 -19.05 -2.13 -13.81
N GLU A 101 -19.63 -2.72 -14.83
CA GLU A 101 -21.02 -3.17 -14.86
C GLU A 101 -21.08 -4.60 -14.33
N GLU A 102 -22.00 -4.86 -13.41
CA GLU A 102 -22.34 -6.21 -12.96
C GLU A 102 -23.23 -6.90 -13.99
N VAL A 103 -22.84 -8.11 -14.41
CA VAL A 103 -23.59 -8.92 -15.36
C VAL A 103 -23.89 -10.28 -14.74
N GLU A 104 -25.09 -10.82 -15.01
CA GLU A 104 -25.42 -12.19 -14.61
C GLU A 104 -24.41 -13.16 -15.24
N GLY A 105 -23.78 -14.00 -14.42
CA GLY A 105 -22.78 -14.95 -14.92
C GLY A 105 -23.43 -15.99 -15.83
N GLU A 106 -22.76 -16.37 -16.92
CA GLU A 106 -23.17 -17.51 -17.76
C GLU A 106 -23.24 -18.77 -16.90
N GLY A 107 -24.45 -19.22 -16.60
CA GLY A 107 -24.71 -20.52 -16.03
C GLY A 107 -24.66 -21.57 -17.12
N ASP A 108 -23.80 -22.57 -16.96
CA ASP A 108 -23.83 -23.78 -17.79
C ASP A 108 -25.22 -24.42 -17.65
N ALA A 109 -25.96 -24.53 -18.77
CA ALA A 109 -27.38 -24.90 -18.77
C ALA A 109 -27.64 -26.35 -18.28
N ASP A 110 -26.58 -27.15 -18.06
CA ASP A 110 -26.68 -28.58 -17.74
C ASP A 110 -26.06 -28.96 -16.37
N ALA A 111 -25.78 -27.99 -15.48
CA ALA A 111 -25.28 -28.27 -14.13
C ALA A 111 -26.22 -27.70 -13.05
N THR A 112 -26.52 -28.54 -12.03
CA THR A 112 -27.22 -28.20 -10.77
C THR A 112 -26.93 -26.78 -10.25
N PRO A 113 -27.89 -26.11 -9.57
CA PRO A 113 -27.81 -24.68 -9.24
C PRO A 113 -26.63 -24.38 -8.30
N ARG A 114 -25.46 -24.20 -8.89
CA ARG A 114 -24.33 -23.51 -8.27
C ARG A 114 -24.57 -22.02 -8.54
N ILE A 115 -24.44 -21.21 -7.49
CA ILE A 115 -24.51 -19.75 -7.58
C ILE A 115 -23.59 -19.31 -8.73
N SER A 116 -24.16 -18.85 -9.85
CA SER A 116 -23.40 -18.30 -10.97
C SER A 116 -22.53 -17.18 -10.43
N SER A 117 -21.21 -17.26 -10.63
CA SER A 117 -20.32 -16.17 -10.21
C SER A 117 -20.64 -14.94 -11.06
N PRO A 118 -20.88 -13.76 -10.47
CA PRO A 118 -21.26 -12.58 -11.23
C PRO A 118 -20.13 -12.20 -12.20
N GLY A 119 -20.51 -11.98 -13.46
CA GLY A 119 -19.63 -11.46 -14.50
C GLY A 119 -19.42 -9.96 -14.32
N VAL A 120 -18.38 -9.42 -14.95
CA VAL A 120 -18.13 -7.98 -14.99
C VAL A 120 -17.78 -7.53 -16.40
N ILE A 121 -18.37 -6.42 -16.84
CA ILE A 121 -17.97 -5.71 -18.06
C ILE A 121 -17.32 -4.39 -17.65
N PHE A 122 -16.15 -4.11 -18.22
CA PHE A 122 -15.43 -2.87 -17.94
C PHE A 122 -15.73 -1.82 -19.01
N HIS A 123 -16.15 -0.64 -18.57
CA HIS A 123 -16.39 0.54 -19.39
C HIS A 123 -15.30 1.57 -19.10
N ALA A 124 -14.38 1.77 -20.05
CA ALA A 124 -13.27 2.70 -19.91
C ALA A 124 -13.75 4.16 -19.87
N ALA A 125 -13.15 4.95 -18.99
CA ALA A 125 -13.37 6.39 -18.97
C ALA A 125 -12.54 7.09 -20.06
N THR A 126 -13.09 8.17 -20.62
CA THR A 126 -12.44 8.95 -21.68
C THR A 126 -12.54 10.45 -21.40
N GLY A 127 -11.57 11.22 -21.89
CA GLY A 127 -11.60 12.68 -21.83
C GLY A 127 -11.46 13.28 -20.43
N ILE A 128 -10.82 12.59 -19.47
CA ILE A 128 -10.53 13.17 -18.15
C ILE A 128 -9.26 14.01 -18.23
N ASP A 129 -9.45 15.31 -18.37
CA ASP A 129 -8.39 16.32 -18.46
C ASP A 129 -8.51 17.38 -17.34
N ALA A 130 -7.63 18.38 -17.37
CA ALA A 130 -7.64 19.45 -16.38
C ALA A 130 -8.95 20.26 -16.37
N ALA A 131 -9.58 20.45 -17.53
CA ALA A 131 -10.86 21.16 -17.66
C ALA A 131 -11.99 20.37 -16.99
N THR A 132 -11.97 19.05 -17.08
CA THR A 132 -12.91 18.12 -16.44
C THR A 132 -12.69 18.03 -14.92
N VAL A 133 -11.45 18.15 -14.44
CA VAL A 133 -11.13 18.06 -13.01
C VAL A 133 -11.47 19.35 -12.25
N ALA A 134 -11.46 20.52 -12.89
CA ALA A 134 -11.83 21.80 -12.27
C ALA A 134 -13.25 21.82 -11.63
N PRO A 135 -14.34 21.38 -12.31
CA PRO A 135 -15.66 21.30 -11.70
C PRO A 135 -15.75 20.22 -10.61
N VAL A 136 -14.94 19.15 -10.69
CA VAL A 136 -14.81 18.13 -9.64
C VAL A 136 -14.27 18.75 -8.36
N GLN A 137 -13.21 19.56 -8.44
CA GLN A 137 -12.68 20.29 -7.28
C GLN A 137 -13.72 21.22 -6.66
N THR A 138 -14.46 21.97 -7.48
CA THR A 138 -15.53 22.87 -7.01
C THR A 138 -16.65 22.10 -6.29
N THR A 139 -17.05 20.95 -6.83
CA THR A 139 -18.05 20.08 -6.21
C THR A 139 -17.56 19.52 -4.88
N LEU A 140 -16.30 19.10 -4.82
CA LEU A 140 -15.67 18.59 -3.60
C LEU A 140 -15.59 19.66 -2.52
N GLN A 141 -15.14 20.86 -2.86
CA GLN A 141 -15.07 21.99 -1.93
C GLN A 141 -16.44 22.26 -1.29
N LYS A 142 -17.50 22.38 -2.09
CA LYS A 142 -18.87 22.62 -1.59
C LYS A 142 -19.37 21.48 -0.71
N ARG A 143 -19.22 20.22 -1.15
CA ARG A 143 -19.72 19.04 -0.41
C ARG A 143 -18.97 18.83 0.90
N ILE A 144 -17.65 19.00 0.90
CA ILE A 144 -16.81 18.86 2.10
C ILE A 144 -17.17 19.94 3.11
N LEU A 145 -17.18 21.22 2.71
CA LEU A 145 -17.49 22.32 3.63
C LEU A 145 -18.91 22.18 4.22
N ARG A 146 -19.90 21.83 3.40
CA ARG A 146 -21.26 21.52 3.89
C ARG A 146 -21.26 20.40 4.93
N ALA A 147 -20.47 19.35 4.72
CA ALA A 147 -20.40 18.22 5.63
C ALA A 147 -19.68 18.56 6.95
N PHE A 148 -18.71 19.48 6.94
CA PHE A 148 -18.09 20.02 8.16
C PHE A 148 -19.08 20.87 8.96
N VAL A 149 -19.85 21.74 8.30
CA VAL A 149 -20.91 22.54 8.94
C VAL A 149 -22.00 21.65 9.54
N ALA A 150 -22.44 20.63 8.79
CA ALA A 150 -23.47 19.69 9.26
C ALA A 150 -23.04 18.88 10.50
N ARG A 151 -21.74 18.81 10.78
CA ARG A 151 -21.18 18.14 11.97
C ARG A 151 -20.80 19.11 13.09
N GLY A 152 -21.09 20.40 12.94
CA GLY A 152 -20.73 21.42 13.93
C GLY A 152 -19.22 21.67 14.06
N LEU A 153 -18.41 21.27 13.06
CA LEU A 153 -16.96 21.45 13.08
C LEU A 153 -16.54 22.82 12.52
N LEU A 154 -17.42 23.46 11.77
CA LEU A 154 -17.26 24.80 11.22
C LEU A 154 -18.59 25.54 11.30
N GLU A 155 -18.51 26.85 11.50
CA GLU A 155 -19.68 27.73 11.37
C GLU A 155 -20.07 27.92 9.90
N ASN A 156 -21.34 28.28 9.66
CA ASN A 156 -21.83 28.49 8.30
C ASN A 156 -21.16 29.70 7.62
N CYS A 157 -20.90 30.78 8.37
CA CYS A 157 -20.17 31.97 7.90
C CYS A 157 -18.73 31.59 7.48
N ASP A 158 -18.01 30.86 8.33
CA ASP A 158 -16.66 30.35 8.03
C ASP A 158 -16.61 29.55 6.73
N ALA A 159 -17.57 28.65 6.53
CA ALA A 159 -17.64 27.84 5.32
C ALA A 159 -17.92 28.68 4.07
N LYS A 160 -18.73 29.74 4.17
CA LYS A 160 -18.99 30.69 3.08
C LYS A 160 -17.73 31.51 2.76
N ASP A 161 -17.02 31.99 3.76
CA ASP A 161 -15.77 32.74 3.58
C ASP A 161 -14.72 31.88 2.88
N MET A 162 -14.57 30.63 3.31
CA MET A 162 -13.67 29.66 2.69
C MET A 162 -14.00 29.35 1.21
N LEU A 163 -15.27 29.48 0.80
CA LEU A 163 -15.66 29.36 -0.61
C LEU A 163 -15.24 30.58 -1.45
N GLY A 164 -15.14 31.76 -0.83
CA GLY A 164 -14.73 32.99 -1.50
C GLY A 164 -13.21 33.16 -1.67
N TYR A 165 -12.40 32.31 -1.06
CA TYR A 165 -10.94 32.43 -1.14
C TYR A 165 -10.41 32.10 -2.54
N LYS A 166 -9.64 33.03 -3.12
CA LYS A 166 -8.90 32.82 -4.39
C LYS A 166 -8.02 31.57 -4.36
N HIS A 167 -7.40 31.30 -3.21
CA HIS A 167 -6.61 30.10 -2.96
C HIS A 167 -7.19 29.37 -1.75
N SER A 168 -8.32 28.69 -1.95
CA SER A 168 -9.05 28.01 -0.89
C SER A 168 -8.23 26.96 -0.15
N GLY A 169 -7.17 26.43 -0.77
CA GLY A 169 -6.33 25.36 -0.24
C GLY A 169 -6.85 23.96 -0.57
N PHE A 170 -7.97 23.87 -1.28
CA PHE A 170 -8.39 22.65 -1.96
C PHE A 170 -7.59 22.48 -3.25
N SER A 171 -7.13 21.27 -3.50
CA SER A 171 -6.48 20.89 -4.76
C SER A 171 -6.84 19.45 -5.09
N VAL A 172 -7.30 19.24 -6.32
CA VAL A 172 -7.55 17.92 -6.90
C VAL A 172 -6.66 17.76 -8.12
N ASP A 173 -5.93 16.65 -8.18
CA ASP A 173 -5.14 16.27 -9.34
C ASP A 173 -5.56 14.87 -9.81
N ALA A 174 -5.66 14.70 -11.14
CA ALA A 174 -5.99 13.43 -11.79
C ALA A 174 -5.18 13.21 -13.08
N GLY A 175 -4.05 13.93 -13.21
CA GLY A 175 -3.25 13.95 -14.44
C GLY A 175 -2.45 12.67 -14.69
N VAL A 176 -2.21 11.84 -13.66
CA VAL A 176 -1.45 10.60 -13.79
C VAL A 176 -2.39 9.43 -14.11
N CYS A 177 -2.35 8.95 -15.35
CA CYS A 177 -2.97 7.70 -15.77
C CYS A 177 -1.90 6.72 -16.26
N ILE A 178 -1.94 5.49 -15.75
CA ILE A 178 -1.02 4.42 -16.14
C ILE A 178 -1.79 3.44 -17.01
N GLU A 179 -1.24 3.14 -18.19
CA GLU A 179 -1.85 2.23 -19.15
C GLU A 179 -1.82 0.78 -18.67
N ALA A 180 -2.77 -0.03 -19.17
CA ALA A 180 -3.00 -1.42 -18.74
C ALA A 180 -1.75 -2.33 -18.81
N HIS A 181 -0.89 -2.10 -19.80
CA HIS A 181 0.30 -2.92 -20.04
C HIS A 181 1.51 -2.48 -19.20
N ASP A 182 1.55 -1.24 -18.71
CA ASP A 182 2.69 -0.68 -17.97
C ASP A 182 2.61 -1.01 -16.47
N ARG A 183 2.80 -2.30 -16.18
CA ARG A 183 2.79 -2.83 -14.82
C ARG A 183 3.95 -2.28 -13.98
N ALA A 184 5.07 -1.92 -14.60
CA ALA A 184 6.22 -1.34 -13.92
C ALA A 184 5.90 0.08 -13.41
N ALA A 185 5.28 0.92 -14.24
CA ALA A 185 4.85 2.25 -13.80
C ALA A 185 3.74 2.18 -12.75
N LEU A 186 2.81 1.23 -12.84
CA LEU A 186 1.78 1.01 -11.82
C LEU A 186 2.42 0.65 -10.48
N GLU A 187 3.35 -0.30 -10.46
CA GLU A 187 4.08 -0.64 -9.22
C GLU A 187 4.82 0.56 -8.64
N ARG A 188 5.49 1.36 -9.48
CA ARG A 188 6.21 2.56 -9.04
C ARG A 188 5.26 3.61 -8.43
N LEU A 189 4.08 3.80 -9.02
CA LEU A 189 3.01 4.64 -8.46
C LEU A 189 2.52 4.10 -7.11
N LEU A 190 2.27 2.78 -7.00
CA LEU A 190 1.81 2.16 -5.76
C LEU A 190 2.87 2.22 -4.66
N ARG A 191 4.16 2.07 -5.00
CA ARG A 191 5.28 2.30 -4.08
C ARG A 191 5.27 3.74 -3.56
N TYR A 192 5.10 4.71 -4.46
CA TYR A 192 4.97 6.12 -4.08
C TYR A 192 3.78 6.36 -3.13
N CYS A 193 2.62 5.78 -3.39
CA CYS A 193 1.43 5.91 -2.55
C CYS A 193 1.55 5.15 -1.20
N ALA A 194 2.31 4.06 -1.13
CA ALA A 194 2.50 3.26 0.08
C ALA A 194 3.70 3.72 0.93
N ARG A 195 4.34 4.84 0.57
CA ARG A 195 5.63 5.26 1.13
C ARG A 195 5.59 5.59 2.62
N PRO A 196 6.69 5.39 3.35
CA PRO A 196 6.82 5.84 4.74
C PRO A 196 6.84 7.38 4.84
N PRO A 197 6.64 7.94 6.05
CA PRO A 197 6.57 9.39 6.26
C PRO A 197 7.87 10.15 5.95
N PHE A 198 9.01 9.45 5.89
CA PHE A 198 10.32 10.05 5.67
C PHE A 198 11.19 9.19 4.75
N SER A 199 12.23 9.79 4.18
CA SER A 199 13.27 9.08 3.42
C SER A 199 14.56 9.02 4.23
N MET A 200 15.16 7.83 4.29
CA MET A 200 16.48 7.63 4.90
C MET A 200 17.56 8.41 4.17
N GLU A 201 17.47 8.56 2.84
CA GLU A 201 18.41 9.33 2.02
C GLU A 201 18.45 10.81 2.39
N ARG A 202 17.41 11.31 3.06
CA ARG A 202 17.30 12.71 3.49
C ARG A 202 17.72 12.93 4.93
N LEU A 203 17.97 11.86 5.68
CA LEU A 203 18.33 11.90 7.08
C LEU A 203 19.83 11.64 7.23
N ARG A 204 20.55 12.60 7.83
CA ARG A 204 21.97 12.46 8.16
C ARG A 204 22.21 12.80 9.62
N LYS A 205 23.25 12.22 10.21
CA LYS A 205 23.72 12.55 11.55
C LYS A 205 24.82 13.61 11.46
N GLU A 206 24.73 14.64 12.28
CA GLU A 206 25.72 15.71 12.40
C GLU A 206 26.00 15.95 13.89
N GLY A 207 27.07 15.32 14.39
CA GLY A 207 27.38 15.30 15.83
C GLY A 207 26.27 14.65 16.65
N SER A 208 25.72 15.40 17.62
CA SER A 208 24.57 15.00 18.45
C SER A 208 23.21 15.32 17.82
N LYS A 209 23.17 16.03 16.69
CA LYS A 209 21.95 16.42 15.98
C LYS A 209 21.73 15.55 14.75
N LEU A 210 20.48 15.54 14.31
CA LEU A 210 20.03 14.91 13.08
C LEU A 210 19.58 16.01 12.13
N VAL A 211 20.00 15.92 10.87
CA VAL A 211 19.58 16.86 9.83
C VAL A 211 18.72 16.14 8.82
N TYR A 212 17.51 16.68 8.63
CA TYR A 212 16.58 16.19 7.64
C TYR A 212 16.40 17.20 6.50
N ARG A 213 16.78 16.81 5.28
CA ARG A 213 16.61 17.64 4.08
C ARG A 213 15.16 17.63 3.62
N CYS A 214 14.54 18.80 3.55
CA CYS A 214 13.17 18.98 3.07
C CYS A 214 13.15 19.13 1.54
N ALA A 215 12.32 18.36 0.84
CA ALA A 215 12.19 18.50 -0.62
C ALA A 215 11.41 19.75 -1.07
N LYS A 216 10.68 20.37 -0.16
CA LYS A 216 10.03 21.66 -0.38
C LYS A 216 10.44 22.57 0.76
N GLN A 217 10.85 23.80 0.42
CA GLN A 217 11.13 24.87 1.36
C GLN A 217 10.03 24.92 2.41
N ARG A 218 10.38 24.69 3.68
CA ARG A 218 9.44 24.83 4.78
C ARG A 218 9.51 26.27 5.26
N SER A 219 8.33 26.89 5.43
CA SER A 219 8.22 28.10 6.23
C SER A 219 8.08 27.70 7.69
N GLU A 220 9.11 27.91 8.49
CA GLU A 220 8.95 27.91 9.95
C GLU A 220 8.54 29.30 10.42
N PRO A 221 7.59 29.41 11.36
CA PRO A 221 7.38 30.65 12.08
C PRO A 221 8.60 30.88 12.97
N THR A 222 9.51 31.76 12.53
CA THR A 222 10.62 32.22 13.35
C THR A 222 10.13 33.36 14.25
N SER A 223 10.85 33.66 15.34
CA SER A 223 10.59 34.85 16.17
C SER A 223 10.62 36.15 15.35
N ASP A 224 11.36 36.15 14.24
CA ASP A 224 11.31 37.23 13.27
C ASP A 224 10.09 37.05 12.36
N LYS A 225 9.29 38.13 12.23
CA LYS A 225 8.04 38.20 11.45
C LYS A 225 8.19 37.90 9.95
N ARG A 226 9.36 37.43 9.50
CA ARG A 226 9.65 36.92 8.16
C ARG A 226 10.05 35.46 8.31
N GLY A 227 9.11 34.53 8.15
CA GLY A 227 9.40 33.11 8.23
C GLY A 227 10.60 32.73 7.36
N ALA A 228 11.69 32.27 7.97
CA ALA A 228 12.85 31.78 7.25
C ALA A 228 12.45 30.54 6.47
N LYS A 229 12.75 30.54 5.16
CA LYS A 229 12.62 29.34 4.34
C LYS A 229 13.85 28.49 4.60
N ALA A 230 13.68 27.42 5.35
CA ALA A 230 14.74 26.46 5.59
C ALA A 230 14.53 25.21 4.73
N ASP A 231 15.62 24.78 4.08
CA ASP A 231 15.66 23.53 3.32
C ASP A 231 16.04 22.33 4.20
N GLU A 232 16.46 22.59 5.45
CA GLU A 232 16.92 21.58 6.39
C GLU A 232 16.25 21.75 7.76
N LEU A 233 15.93 20.63 8.40
CA LEU A 233 15.48 20.58 9.79
C LEU A 233 16.60 20.01 10.65
N HIS A 234 17.06 20.76 11.63
CA HIS A 234 18.00 20.30 12.63
C HIS A 234 17.20 19.86 13.85
N LEU A 235 17.25 18.56 14.15
CA LEU A 235 16.44 17.92 15.18
C LEU A 235 17.36 17.17 16.14
N THR A 236 17.03 17.16 17.42
CA THR A 236 17.54 16.14 18.35
C THR A 236 16.93 14.78 18.00
N PRO A 237 17.53 13.65 18.45
CA PRO A 237 16.94 12.34 18.27
C PRO A 237 15.49 12.24 18.80
N LEU A 238 15.19 12.89 19.93
CA LEU A 238 13.85 12.88 20.52
C LEU A 238 12.86 13.71 19.70
N GLU A 239 13.27 14.88 19.20
CA GLU A 239 12.42 15.69 18.31
C GLU A 239 12.09 14.97 16.99
N LEU A 240 13.03 14.17 16.46
CA LEU A 240 12.75 13.33 15.30
C LEU A 240 11.72 12.24 15.63
N ILE A 241 11.90 11.55 16.76
CA ILE A 241 10.97 10.50 17.19
C ILE A 241 9.57 11.07 17.43
N ASP A 242 9.47 12.20 18.13
CA ASP A 242 8.20 12.88 18.39
C ASP A 242 7.48 13.27 17.09
N ARG A 243 8.22 13.87 16.14
CA ARG A 243 7.67 14.20 14.82
C ARG A 243 7.22 12.97 14.04
N ILE A 244 7.98 11.87 14.08
CA ILE A 244 7.58 10.63 13.39
C ILE A 244 6.35 10.04 14.06
N ALA A 245 6.29 10.00 15.39
CA ALA A 245 5.19 9.46 16.16
C ALA A 245 3.86 10.18 15.83
N ALA A 246 3.89 11.51 15.68
CA ALA A 246 2.72 12.30 15.28
C ALA A 246 2.18 11.94 13.86
N LEU A 247 3.02 11.37 13.00
CA LEU A 247 2.64 10.98 11.62
C LEU A 247 2.14 9.53 11.53
N VAL A 248 2.43 8.71 12.54
CA VAL A 248 1.97 7.32 12.62
C VAL A 248 0.47 7.33 12.91
N PRO A 249 -0.36 6.65 12.10
CA PRO A 249 -1.79 6.61 12.36
C PRO A 249 -2.08 5.79 13.64
N PRO A 250 -3.23 6.00 14.31
CA PRO A 250 -3.57 5.26 15.51
C PRO A 250 -3.53 3.74 15.29
N PRO A 251 -3.26 2.94 16.35
CA PRO A 251 -3.24 1.49 16.25
C PRO A 251 -4.49 0.93 15.56
N ARG A 252 -4.30 -0.15 14.80
CA ARG A 252 -5.38 -0.87 14.07
C ARG A 252 -6.07 -0.06 12.97
N THR A 253 -5.54 1.10 12.59
CA THR A 253 -6.06 1.85 11.44
C THR A 253 -5.26 1.54 10.17
N HIS A 254 -5.94 1.02 9.15
CA HIS A 254 -5.29 0.72 7.89
C HIS A 254 -4.85 1.99 7.16
N ARG A 255 -3.60 2.01 6.70
CA ARG A 255 -2.99 3.10 5.91
C ARG A 255 -3.55 3.22 4.50
N HIS A 256 -4.01 2.10 3.95
CA HIS A 256 -4.72 2.05 2.68
C HIS A 256 -6.04 1.31 2.83
N ARG A 257 -7.04 1.65 2.03
CA ARG A 257 -8.40 1.12 2.10
C ARG A 257 -8.91 0.81 0.70
N TYR A 258 -9.62 -0.30 0.57
CA TYR A 258 -10.14 -0.80 -0.70
C TYR A 258 -11.62 -0.42 -0.85
N PHE A 259 -12.06 -0.08 -2.06
CA PHE A 259 -13.41 0.41 -2.35
C PHE A 259 -13.99 -0.14 -3.65
N GLY A 260 -15.33 -0.17 -3.69
CA GLY A 260 -16.13 -0.66 -4.81
C GLY A 260 -15.79 -2.11 -5.13
N VAL A 261 -15.58 -2.45 -6.41
CA VAL A 261 -15.29 -3.84 -6.81
C VAL A 261 -14.01 -4.41 -6.22
N LEU A 262 -13.08 -3.54 -5.78
CA LEU A 262 -11.86 -3.97 -5.10
C LEU A 262 -12.05 -4.12 -3.58
N ALA A 263 -13.19 -3.79 -2.98
CA ALA A 263 -13.39 -3.99 -1.55
C ALA A 263 -13.36 -5.48 -1.17
N PRO A 264 -12.79 -5.89 -0.01
CA PRO A 264 -12.58 -7.30 0.33
C PRO A 264 -13.86 -8.14 0.32
N ASN A 265 -14.99 -7.53 0.68
CA ASN A 265 -16.30 -8.16 0.75
C ASN A 265 -17.19 -7.86 -0.47
N SER A 266 -16.64 -7.30 -1.54
CA SER A 266 -17.41 -7.07 -2.77
C SER A 266 -17.66 -8.41 -3.48
N PRO A 267 -18.90 -8.71 -3.89
CA PRO A 267 -19.19 -9.94 -4.64
C PRO A 267 -18.45 -9.98 -5.98
N LEU A 268 -18.14 -8.82 -6.56
CA LEU A 268 -17.44 -8.66 -7.83
C LEU A 268 -15.91 -8.77 -7.72
N ARG A 269 -15.36 -8.83 -6.49
CA ARG A 269 -13.90 -8.79 -6.27
C ARG A 269 -13.19 -9.96 -6.91
N ALA A 270 -13.74 -11.17 -6.81
CA ALA A 270 -13.12 -12.36 -7.39
C ALA A 270 -12.99 -12.22 -8.92
N ALA A 271 -14.07 -11.83 -9.59
CA ALA A 271 -14.10 -11.61 -11.04
C ALA A 271 -13.08 -10.53 -11.47
N VAL A 272 -13.04 -9.39 -10.78
CA VAL A 272 -12.13 -8.29 -11.14
C VAL A 272 -10.67 -8.60 -10.85
N THR A 273 -10.37 -9.23 -9.71
CA THR A 273 -8.97 -9.57 -9.36
C THR A 273 -8.41 -10.71 -10.21
N ALA A 274 -9.26 -11.58 -10.77
CA ALA A 274 -8.83 -12.57 -11.75
C ALA A 274 -8.23 -11.93 -13.01
N LEU A 275 -8.72 -10.74 -13.41
CA LEU A 275 -8.18 -9.96 -14.54
C LEU A 275 -6.78 -9.37 -14.27
N ALA A 276 -6.23 -9.50 -13.06
CA ALA A 276 -4.86 -9.10 -12.76
C ALA A 276 -3.83 -10.12 -13.30
N GLN A 277 -4.23 -11.39 -13.40
CA GLN A 277 -3.35 -12.45 -13.89
C GLN A 277 -3.03 -12.23 -15.38
N PRO A 278 -1.79 -12.51 -15.82
CA PRO A 278 -1.51 -12.57 -17.24
C PRO A 278 -2.43 -13.62 -17.88
N ALA A 279 -3.02 -13.30 -19.03
CA ALA A 279 -3.68 -14.32 -19.85
C ALA A 279 -2.67 -15.45 -20.08
N ALA A 280 -3.03 -16.68 -19.71
CA ALA A 280 -2.17 -17.83 -19.89
C ALA A 280 -1.72 -17.87 -21.34
N SER A 281 -0.42 -17.72 -21.57
CA SER A 281 0.16 -17.93 -22.89
C SER A 281 -0.13 -19.39 -23.24
N GLN A 282 -1.04 -19.63 -24.17
CA GLN A 282 -1.19 -20.97 -24.74
C GLN A 282 0.21 -21.39 -25.25
N PRO A 283 0.75 -22.55 -24.82
CA PRO A 283 2.00 -23.02 -25.37
C PRO A 283 1.82 -23.14 -26.88
N ALA A 284 2.63 -22.40 -27.63
CA ALA A 284 2.69 -22.50 -29.08
C ALA A 284 2.88 -23.99 -29.41
N THR A 285 1.89 -24.57 -30.09
CA THR A 285 2.00 -25.89 -30.68
C THR A 285 3.17 -25.85 -31.65
N VAL A 286 4.30 -26.39 -31.22
CA VAL A 286 5.41 -26.67 -32.12
C VAL A 286 4.90 -27.78 -33.04
N GLU A 287 4.60 -27.43 -34.30
CA GLU A 287 4.36 -28.41 -35.36
C GLU A 287 5.62 -29.26 -35.50
N THR A 288 5.61 -30.45 -34.90
CA THR A 288 6.55 -31.51 -35.21
C THR A 288 6.32 -31.95 -36.65
N ALA A 289 7.29 -31.64 -37.51
CA ALA A 289 7.40 -32.18 -38.85
C ALA A 289 7.36 -33.72 -38.82
N GLN A 290 6.53 -34.30 -39.69
CA GLN A 290 6.41 -35.75 -39.88
C GLN A 290 7.73 -36.34 -40.41
N PRO A 291 8.26 -37.44 -39.84
CA PRO A 291 9.24 -38.28 -40.52
C PRO A 291 8.51 -39.35 -41.36
N GLY A 292 9.02 -39.53 -42.58
CA GLY A 292 8.52 -40.49 -43.56
C GLY A 292 8.68 -41.96 -43.16
N ALA A 293 7.94 -42.79 -43.89
CA ALA A 293 7.84 -44.23 -43.75
C ALA A 293 9.18 -44.98 -43.91
N GLY A 294 9.42 -45.99 -43.08
CA GLY A 294 10.51 -46.95 -43.26
C GLY A 294 10.69 -48.00 -42.14
N VAL A 295 10.00 -49.13 -42.29
CA VAL A 295 10.34 -50.53 -41.91
C VAL A 295 10.45 -50.93 -40.40
N PRO A 296 9.80 -52.05 -39.96
CA PRO A 296 9.77 -52.50 -38.56
C PRO A 296 10.83 -53.56 -38.23
N GLY A 297 11.37 -53.56 -37.01
CA GLY A 297 12.07 -54.72 -36.49
C GLY A 297 12.80 -54.56 -35.15
N VAL A 298 12.41 -55.44 -34.22
CA VAL A 298 13.13 -55.94 -33.03
C VAL A 298 12.84 -55.25 -31.68
N ALA A 299 12.15 -56.03 -30.83
CA ALA A 299 11.84 -55.82 -29.41
C ALA A 299 13.06 -56.18 -28.52
N ALA A 300 13.43 -55.45 -27.45
CA ALA A 300 12.93 -55.46 -26.04
C ALA A 300 14.18 -55.46 -25.11
N PRO A 301 14.13 -55.37 -23.75
CA PRO A 301 13.12 -54.82 -22.83
C PRO A 301 13.74 -53.79 -21.83
N GLY A 302 12.92 -53.01 -21.12
CA GLY A 302 13.43 -52.23 -19.98
C GLY A 302 12.39 -51.32 -19.35
N ASN A 303 11.84 -51.75 -18.22
CA ASN A 303 10.91 -51.06 -17.33
C ASN A 303 11.04 -49.52 -17.33
N ALA A 304 10.08 -48.85 -17.96
CA ALA A 304 9.79 -47.44 -17.70
C ALA A 304 8.47 -47.38 -16.94
N ALA A 305 8.55 -47.15 -15.64
CA ALA A 305 7.39 -46.82 -14.82
C ALA A 305 6.74 -45.56 -15.39
N THR A 306 5.46 -45.66 -15.73
CA THR A 306 4.59 -44.54 -16.09
C THR A 306 4.65 -43.49 -14.99
N PRO A 307 4.97 -42.21 -15.25
CA PRO A 307 4.81 -41.19 -14.24
C PRO A 307 3.32 -40.99 -14.02
N THR A 308 2.84 -41.44 -12.85
CA THR A 308 1.51 -41.13 -12.33
C THR A 308 1.33 -39.61 -12.37
N PRO A 309 0.24 -39.06 -12.94
CA PRO A 309 -0.01 -37.64 -12.91
C PRO A 309 -0.18 -37.22 -11.44
N GLU A 310 0.72 -36.36 -10.99
CA GLU A 310 0.67 -35.75 -9.66
C GLU A 310 -0.66 -34.98 -9.57
N PRO A 311 -1.47 -35.19 -8.51
CA PRO A 311 -2.78 -34.55 -8.42
C PRO A 311 -2.60 -33.04 -8.39
N GLU A 312 -3.38 -32.34 -9.24
CA GLU A 312 -3.33 -30.89 -9.38
C GLU A 312 -3.28 -30.20 -8.02
N ALA A 313 -2.13 -29.57 -7.76
CA ALA A 313 -1.91 -28.85 -6.51
C ALA A 313 -2.98 -27.77 -6.39
N ARG A 314 -3.81 -27.85 -5.33
CA ARG A 314 -4.74 -26.80 -4.93
C ARG A 314 -4.08 -25.44 -5.10
N PRO A 315 -4.74 -24.44 -5.70
CA PRO A 315 -4.12 -23.13 -5.95
C PRO A 315 -3.60 -22.59 -4.63
N LYS A 316 -2.27 -22.58 -4.49
CA LYS A 316 -1.57 -22.10 -3.29
C LYS A 316 -2.05 -20.68 -3.05
N ARG A 317 -2.53 -20.38 -1.84
CA ARG A 317 -3.06 -19.07 -1.44
C ARG A 317 -2.14 -17.98 -1.99
N ALA A 318 -2.63 -17.18 -2.93
CA ALA A 318 -1.87 -16.15 -3.65
C ALA A 318 -1.26 -15.05 -2.77
N ALA A 319 -1.44 -15.12 -1.44
CA ALA A 319 -1.10 -14.07 -0.49
C ALA A 319 0.24 -14.27 0.25
N HIS A 320 0.92 -15.41 0.11
CA HIS A 320 2.32 -15.49 0.52
C HIS A 320 3.18 -15.14 -0.69
N TYR A 321 3.58 -13.87 -0.82
CA TYR A 321 4.69 -13.54 -1.71
C TYR A 321 5.79 -14.54 -1.44
N LEU A 322 6.21 -15.27 -2.46
CA LEU A 322 7.45 -16.02 -2.39
C LEU A 322 8.50 -14.98 -1.98
N TRP A 323 9.01 -15.11 -0.77
CA TRP A 323 9.98 -14.22 -0.15
C TRP A 323 11.09 -13.81 -1.13
N ALA A 324 11.47 -14.72 -2.03
CA ALA A 324 12.43 -14.50 -3.12
C ALA A 324 12.04 -13.36 -4.08
N VAL A 325 10.77 -13.25 -4.45
CA VAL A 325 10.24 -12.17 -5.30
C VAL A 325 10.32 -10.82 -4.59
N LEU A 326 10.05 -10.78 -3.28
CA LEU A 326 10.19 -9.55 -2.50
C LEU A 326 11.66 -9.14 -2.37
N ILE A 327 12.57 -10.08 -2.14
CA ILE A 327 14.01 -9.80 -2.13
C ILE A 327 14.47 -9.24 -3.48
N ALA A 328 14.06 -9.86 -4.59
CA ALA A 328 14.37 -9.36 -5.93
C ALA A 328 13.82 -7.95 -6.16
N ARG A 329 12.64 -7.61 -5.62
CA ARG A 329 12.05 -6.28 -5.77
C ARG A 329 12.66 -5.19 -4.88
N ILE A 330 13.24 -5.57 -3.75
CA ILE A 330 13.82 -4.64 -2.75
C ILE A 330 15.31 -4.46 -2.99
N TYR A 331 16.03 -5.56 -3.17
CA TYR A 331 17.48 -5.61 -3.26
C TYR A 331 17.99 -5.85 -4.69
N GLU A 332 17.09 -6.01 -5.66
CA GLU A 332 17.45 -6.37 -7.05
C GLU A 332 18.30 -7.64 -7.12
N ALA A 333 18.19 -8.47 -6.08
CA ALA A 333 18.90 -9.72 -5.91
C ALA A 333 17.94 -10.88 -6.14
N PHE A 334 18.28 -11.80 -7.04
CA PHE A 334 17.49 -13.00 -7.29
C PHE A 334 18.07 -14.16 -6.46
N PRO A 335 17.55 -14.43 -5.26
CA PRO A 335 18.16 -15.40 -4.34
C PRO A 335 18.10 -16.84 -4.86
N LEU A 336 17.30 -17.11 -5.89
CA LEU A 336 17.19 -18.40 -6.56
C LEU A 336 17.88 -18.44 -7.94
N LEU A 337 18.71 -17.46 -8.27
CA LEU A 337 19.62 -17.53 -9.41
C LEU A 337 21.03 -17.80 -8.89
N CYS A 338 21.67 -18.82 -9.44
CA CYS A 338 23.05 -19.15 -9.09
C CYS A 338 23.99 -18.02 -9.58
N PRO A 339 24.79 -17.39 -8.70
CA PRO A 339 25.70 -16.31 -9.12
C PRO A 339 26.85 -16.79 -10.01
N MET A 340 27.15 -18.09 -10.02
CA MET A 340 28.25 -18.67 -10.81
C MET A 340 27.85 -19.06 -12.23
N CYS A 341 26.63 -19.60 -12.42
CA CYS A 341 26.21 -20.15 -13.70
C CYS A 341 24.87 -19.60 -14.23
N GLY A 342 24.17 -18.76 -13.46
CA GLY A 342 22.85 -18.22 -13.82
C GLY A 342 21.71 -19.24 -13.78
N GLY A 343 21.96 -20.49 -13.38
CA GLY A 343 20.94 -21.54 -13.27
C GLY A 343 19.95 -21.29 -12.13
N GLN A 344 18.73 -21.82 -12.26
CA GLN A 344 17.69 -21.72 -11.24
C GLN A 344 17.98 -22.66 -10.06
N MET A 345 18.05 -22.10 -8.85
CA MET A 345 18.24 -22.83 -7.60
C MET A 345 16.88 -23.21 -6.99
N ARG A 346 16.84 -24.35 -6.28
CA ARG A 346 15.66 -24.81 -5.53
C ARG A 346 15.97 -24.87 -4.04
N ILE A 347 15.00 -24.51 -3.22
CA ILE A 347 15.09 -24.71 -1.76
C ILE A 347 14.96 -26.21 -1.50
N ILE A 348 15.97 -26.79 -0.84
CA ILE A 348 15.96 -28.22 -0.48
C ILE A 348 15.57 -28.46 0.98
N ALA A 349 15.86 -27.51 1.87
CA ALA A 349 15.56 -27.60 3.30
C ALA A 349 15.54 -26.20 3.94
N PHE A 350 14.80 -26.05 5.04
CA PHE A 350 14.93 -24.94 5.97
C PHE A 350 15.61 -25.45 7.24
N ILE A 351 16.77 -24.90 7.57
CA ILE A 351 17.57 -25.32 8.72
C ILE A 351 17.32 -24.32 9.84
N THR A 352 16.72 -24.78 10.93
CA THR A 352 16.34 -23.93 12.08
C THR A 352 17.14 -24.26 13.33
N HIS A 353 17.89 -25.37 13.36
CA HIS A 353 18.63 -25.79 14.54
C HIS A 353 19.98 -25.06 14.64
N SER A 354 20.22 -24.38 15.77
CA SER A 354 21.35 -23.45 15.91
C SER A 354 22.73 -24.11 15.78
N ALA A 355 22.90 -25.35 16.25
CA ALA A 355 24.16 -26.08 16.11
C ALA A 355 24.50 -26.37 14.64
N GLU A 356 23.52 -26.79 13.85
CA GLU A 356 23.68 -27.07 12.42
C GLU A 356 23.96 -25.80 11.63
N ILE A 357 23.25 -24.71 11.93
CA ILE A 357 23.49 -23.39 11.33
C ILE A 357 24.94 -22.97 11.57
N ARG A 358 25.44 -23.05 12.81
CA ARG A 358 26.84 -22.67 13.11
C ARG A 358 27.85 -23.55 12.38
N HIS A 359 27.62 -24.86 12.33
CA HIS A 359 28.49 -25.78 11.61
C HIS A 359 28.57 -25.43 10.11
N ILE A 360 27.43 -25.15 9.49
CA ILE A 360 27.34 -24.73 8.08
C ILE A 360 28.04 -23.39 7.87
N LEU A 361 27.71 -22.36 8.66
CA LEU A 361 28.30 -21.02 8.53
C LEU A 361 29.82 -21.04 8.69
N ASN A 362 30.34 -21.77 9.69
CA ASN A 362 31.78 -21.94 9.87
C ASN A 362 32.44 -22.63 8.67
N HIS A 363 31.78 -23.65 8.11
CA HIS A 363 32.28 -24.37 6.94
C HIS A 363 32.37 -23.47 5.69
N ILE A 364 31.39 -22.58 5.48
CA ILE A 364 31.39 -21.62 4.36
C ILE A 364 32.21 -20.35 4.62
N GLY A 365 32.85 -20.24 5.80
CA GLY A 365 33.70 -19.10 6.16
C GLY A 365 32.95 -17.81 6.47
N VAL A 366 31.68 -17.90 6.87
CA VAL A 366 30.84 -16.75 7.22
C VAL A 366 30.66 -16.71 8.74
N GLU A 367 30.54 -15.51 9.31
CA GLU A 367 30.41 -15.32 10.76
C GLU A 367 29.19 -16.09 11.30
N SER A 368 29.44 -17.01 12.24
CA SER A 368 28.42 -17.86 12.85
C SER A 368 27.86 -17.31 14.17
N ALA A 369 28.48 -16.26 14.69
CA ALA A 369 27.96 -15.50 15.81
C ALA A 369 26.87 -14.54 15.30
N PRO A 370 25.69 -14.49 15.93
CA PRO A 370 24.74 -13.44 15.62
C PRO A 370 25.40 -12.08 15.93
N PRO A 371 25.13 -11.04 15.12
CA PRO A 371 25.64 -9.71 15.42
C PRO A 371 25.23 -9.33 16.85
N HIS A 372 26.18 -8.79 17.63
CA HIS A 372 25.90 -8.35 18.98
C HIS A 372 24.81 -7.28 18.94
N ILE A 373 23.58 -7.67 19.32
CA ILE A 373 22.49 -6.74 19.53
C ILE A 373 22.89 -5.96 20.78
N THR A 374 23.31 -4.71 20.58
CA THR A 374 23.55 -3.80 21.70
C THR A 374 22.27 -3.78 22.55
N PRO A 375 22.35 -4.06 23.87
CA PRO A 375 21.17 -4.02 24.71
C PRO A 375 20.48 -2.67 24.55
N ALA A 376 19.14 -2.68 24.60
CA ALA A 376 18.36 -1.44 24.57
C ALA A 376 18.91 -0.52 25.66
N ARG A 377 19.57 0.57 25.26
CA ARG A 377 20.01 1.57 26.24
C ARG A 377 18.75 2.13 26.88
N GLY A 378 18.73 2.15 28.20
CA GLY A 378 17.81 3.01 28.93
C GLY A 378 17.95 4.46 28.43
N PRO A 379 16.94 5.31 28.63
CA PRO A 379 17.08 6.74 28.36
C PRO A 379 18.39 7.25 28.98
N PRO A 380 19.14 8.14 28.31
CA PRO A 380 20.38 8.66 28.86
C PRO A 380 20.14 9.14 30.28
N LEU A 381 20.93 8.64 31.25
CA LEU A 381 20.97 9.22 32.58
C LEU A 381 21.65 10.58 32.42
N TRP A 382 20.87 11.64 32.53
CA TRP A 382 21.36 13.01 32.41
C TRP A 382 22.07 13.37 33.71
N GLU A 383 23.39 13.33 33.72
CA GLU A 383 24.17 14.11 34.68
C GLU A 383 24.03 15.60 34.30
N GLY A 384 23.44 16.40 35.20
CA GLY A 384 23.48 17.86 35.12
C GLY A 384 22.21 18.55 34.63
N CYS A 385 21.09 18.37 35.32
CA CYS A 385 20.18 19.49 35.55
C CYS A 385 20.14 19.71 37.06
N ASP A 386 20.71 20.84 37.50
CA ASP A 386 20.70 21.30 38.88
C ASP A 386 19.24 21.39 39.38
N ALA A 387 18.79 20.34 40.06
CA ALA A 387 17.62 20.42 40.92
C ALA A 387 18.11 20.74 42.34
N PRO A 388 17.54 21.75 43.01
CA PRO A 388 17.95 22.07 44.37
C PRO A 388 17.67 20.86 45.27
N VAL A 389 18.70 20.47 46.01
CA VAL A 389 18.65 19.40 47.00
C VAL A 389 17.64 19.82 48.07
N ASP A 390 16.46 19.19 48.09
CA ASP A 390 15.55 19.22 49.23
C ASP A 390 15.77 17.92 50.03
N ASP A 391 16.24 18.12 51.26
CA ASP A 391 16.62 17.08 52.21
C ASP A 391 15.34 16.60 52.91
N GLY A 392 14.81 15.44 52.51
CA GLY A 392 13.55 14.95 53.09
C GLY A 392 13.08 13.62 52.52
N ALA A 393 13.38 12.54 53.23
CA ALA A 393 12.98 11.16 52.98
C ALA A 393 11.53 10.96 52.49
N GLN A 394 11.37 10.21 51.38
CA GLN A 394 10.31 9.23 51.18
C GLN A 394 10.70 8.27 50.04
N GLY A 395 10.54 6.97 50.29
CA GLY A 395 11.12 5.88 49.51
C GLY A 395 10.60 5.77 48.07
N GLU A 396 11.49 5.26 47.20
CA GLU A 396 11.14 4.85 45.84
C GLU A 396 10.03 3.79 45.87
N PRO A 397 9.06 3.83 44.93
CA PRO A 397 8.16 2.71 44.73
C PRO A 397 8.95 1.55 44.12
N ASP A 398 8.97 0.44 44.84
CA ASP A 398 9.49 -0.85 44.40
C ASP A 398 8.66 -1.36 43.21
N TRP A 399 9.23 -1.27 42.01
CA TRP A 399 8.61 -1.72 40.77
C TRP A 399 8.75 -3.25 40.55
N ASP A 400 9.43 -3.97 41.45
CA ASP A 400 9.73 -5.40 41.28
C ASP A 400 8.67 -6.36 41.87
N LEU A 401 7.56 -5.84 42.43
CA LEU A 401 6.48 -6.67 43.01
C LEU A 401 5.12 -6.61 42.29
N ALA A 402 5.04 -6.04 41.09
CA ALA A 402 3.86 -6.22 40.25
C ALA A 402 3.87 -7.62 39.62
N ALA A 403 3.17 -8.56 40.28
CA ALA A 403 2.91 -9.91 39.81
C ALA A 403 2.67 -9.95 38.29
N GLN A 404 3.56 -10.64 37.56
CA GLN A 404 3.32 -10.96 36.16
C GLN A 404 2.03 -11.81 36.09
N PRO A 405 1.03 -11.44 35.27
CA PRO A 405 -0.05 -12.36 34.98
C PRO A 405 0.50 -13.56 34.19
N ASP A 406 0.11 -14.75 34.64
CA ASP A 406 0.53 -16.04 34.12
C ASP A 406 0.39 -16.15 32.59
N GLU A 407 1.46 -16.69 31.98
CA GLU A 407 1.49 -17.54 30.79
C GLU A 407 0.35 -17.39 29.76
N VAL A 408 0.54 -16.53 28.76
CA VAL A 408 -0.33 -16.51 27.57
C VAL A 408 0.09 -17.65 26.64
N ASP A 409 -0.64 -18.76 26.72
CA ASP A 409 -0.55 -19.92 25.82
C ASP A 409 -0.71 -19.50 24.35
N GLN A 410 0.36 -19.65 23.57
CA GLN A 410 0.41 -19.34 22.12
C GLN A 410 -0.03 -20.51 21.22
N ARG A 411 -0.88 -21.43 21.70
CA ARG A 411 -1.45 -22.49 20.87
C ARG A 411 -2.89 -22.20 20.48
N VAL A 412 -3.07 -21.51 19.36
CA VAL A 412 -4.28 -21.71 18.53
C VAL A 412 -3.85 -21.87 17.06
N ASN A 413 -4.07 -23.09 16.58
CA ASN A 413 -3.94 -23.51 15.19
C ASN A 413 -5.08 -22.94 14.32
N TRP A 414 -4.73 -22.76 13.04
CA TRP A 414 -5.52 -22.49 11.81
C TRP A 414 -5.62 -21.05 11.31
#